data_AF-A0A8T6VEJ0-F1
#
_entry.id   AF-A0A8T6VEJ0-F1
#
_cell.length_a   1.000
_cell.length_b   1.000
_cell.length_c   1.000
_cell.angle_alpha   90.00
_cell.angle_beta   90.00
_cell.angle_gamma   90.00
#
_symmetry.space_group_name_H-M   'P 1'
#
loop_
_entity.id
_entity.type
_entity.pdbx_description
1 polymer ?
#
loop_
_entity_poly.entity_id
_entity_poly.type
_entity_poly.pdbx_seq_one_letter_code
_entity_poly.pdbx_strand_id
1 'polypeptide(L)'
;MSIFLLDFFGSACIGVYSLITEKMGIVPPVVSENKTEKLQDWLKVRVIQTLIGESVLIGALASANSHGIVLPHFVREEEIQAIKSICSEINVAVMNTKTTAYGNVILTNDFGALVDPRIRKADLKKIADALGVET
;
A
#
# COMPACT_ATOMS: atom_id res chain seq x y z
N MET A 1 19.01 15.67 -2.25
CA MET A 1 18.23 14.47 -1.95
C MET A 1 18.84 13.83 -0.73
N SER A 2 18.14 13.82 0.39
CA SER A 2 18.63 13.22 1.64
C SER A 2 18.19 11.76 1.72
N ILE A 3 19.04 10.89 2.27
CA ILE A 3 18.72 9.48 2.51
C ILE A 3 18.72 9.28 4.02
N PHE A 4 17.62 8.75 4.55
CA PHE A 4 17.46 8.44 5.96
C PHE A 4 17.45 6.92 6.15
N LEU A 5 18.19 6.44 7.14
CA LEU A 5 18.17 5.02 7.52
C LEU A 5 17.02 4.77 8.49
N LEU A 6 16.24 3.75 8.20
CA LEU A 6 15.12 3.31 9.02
C LEU A 6 15.08 1.77 9.01
N ASP A 7 14.72 1.20 10.14
CA ASP A 7 14.38 -0.21 10.29
C ASP A 7 12.94 -0.34 10.80
N PHE A 8 12.30 -1.47 10.49
CA PHE A 8 11.13 -1.94 11.21
C PHE A 8 11.47 -3.28 11.85
N PHE A 9 11.24 -3.42 13.16
CA PHE A 9 11.53 -4.65 13.91
C PHE A 9 13.00 -5.08 13.89
N GLY A 10 13.94 -4.16 13.74
CA GLY A 10 15.36 -4.50 13.55
C GLY A 10 15.66 -5.10 12.16
N SER A 11 14.69 -5.12 11.25
CA SER A 11 14.84 -5.53 9.85
C SER A 11 15.00 -4.32 8.94
N ALA A 12 15.96 -4.40 8.02
CA ALA A 12 16.16 -3.40 6.96
C ALA A 12 15.15 -3.52 5.80
N CYS A 13 14.32 -4.57 5.79
CA CYS A 13 13.33 -4.82 4.74
C CYS A 13 12.08 -3.92 4.90
N ILE A 14 12.27 -2.60 4.94
CA ILE A 14 11.19 -1.66 5.27
C ILE A 14 10.01 -1.74 4.30
N GLY A 15 10.28 -1.97 3.01
CA GLY A 15 9.25 -2.07 1.97
C GLY A 15 8.32 -3.26 2.10
N VAL A 16 8.64 -4.26 2.92
CA VAL A 16 7.72 -5.37 3.21
C VAL A 16 6.64 -4.93 4.21
N TYR A 17 7.00 -4.04 5.12
CA TYR A 17 6.13 -3.61 6.22
C TYR A 17 5.43 -2.29 5.96
N SER A 18 5.94 -1.44 5.07
CA SER A 18 5.33 -0.14 4.78
C SER A 18 4.93 0.00 3.33
N LEU A 19 3.86 0.76 3.10
CA LEU A 19 3.45 1.20 1.77
C LEU A 19 3.36 2.72 1.77
N ILE A 20 4.08 3.39 0.86
CA ILE A 20 4.13 4.85 0.76
C ILE A 20 3.82 5.26 -0.69
N THR A 21 2.99 6.29 -0.85
CA THR A 21 2.69 6.98 -2.11
C THR A 21 2.89 8.48 -1.93
N GLU A 22 2.69 9.28 -2.99
CA GLU A 22 2.78 10.75 -2.90
C GLU A 22 1.67 11.36 -2.02
N LYS A 23 0.59 10.62 -1.73
CA LYS A 23 -0.55 11.12 -0.93
C LYS A 23 -0.63 10.55 0.48
N MET A 24 -0.17 9.32 0.68
CA MET A 24 -0.34 8.63 1.95
C MET A 24 0.76 7.61 2.23
N GLY A 25 0.94 7.31 3.52
CA GLY A 25 1.73 6.19 4.00
C GLY A 25 0.93 5.29 4.92
N ILE A 26 1.25 4.00 4.90
CA ILE A 26 0.66 2.98 5.75
C ILE A 26 1.80 2.19 6.38
N VAL A 27 1.79 2.11 7.72
CA VAL A 27 2.73 1.30 8.50
C VAL A 27 1.97 0.48 9.55
N PRO A 28 2.56 -0.60 10.10
CA PRO A 28 1.89 -1.41 11.10
C PRO A 28 1.74 -0.68 12.45
N PRO A 29 0.70 -0.96 13.26
CA PRO A 29 0.48 -0.30 14.55
C PRO A 29 1.60 -0.49 15.58
N VAL A 30 2.41 -1.52 15.40
CA VAL A 30 3.56 -1.83 16.26
C VAL A 30 4.80 -0.96 15.98
N VAL A 31 4.79 -0.18 14.89
CA VAL A 31 5.79 0.87 14.67
C VAL A 31 5.57 1.98 15.70
N SER A 32 6.62 2.50 16.33
CA SER A 32 6.47 3.55 17.34
C SER A 32 6.02 4.88 16.72
N GLU A 33 5.23 5.67 17.47
CA GLU A 33 4.76 6.98 17.04
C GLU A 33 5.91 7.89 16.58
N ASN A 34 7.03 7.92 17.31
CA ASN A 34 8.23 8.67 16.92
C ASN A 34 8.78 8.26 15.53
N LYS A 35 8.75 6.96 15.18
CA LYS A 35 9.14 6.51 13.83
C LYS A 35 8.11 6.95 12.78
N THR A 36 6.82 6.90 13.11
CA THR A 36 5.74 7.37 12.24
C THR A 36 5.82 8.88 11.98
N GLU A 37 6.04 9.69 13.01
CA GLU A 37 6.24 11.14 12.92
C GLU A 37 7.44 11.49 12.04
N LYS A 38 8.57 10.79 12.23
CA LYS A 38 9.75 10.95 11.36
C LYS A 38 9.44 10.66 9.89
N LEU A 39 8.69 9.60 9.60
CA LEU A 39 8.28 9.30 8.23
C LEU A 39 7.41 10.42 7.64
N GLN A 40 6.45 10.93 8.41
CA GLN A 40 5.64 12.07 7.98
C GLN A 40 6.49 13.31 7.71
N ASP A 41 7.46 13.60 8.58
CA ASP A 41 8.34 14.75 8.44
C ASP A 41 9.31 14.63 7.28
N TRP A 42 9.84 13.44 7.02
CA TRP A 42 10.79 13.19 5.93
C TRP A 42 10.10 13.14 4.57
N LEU A 43 8.94 12.47 4.49
CA LEU A 43 8.25 12.20 3.23
C LEU A 43 7.15 13.22 2.92
N LYS A 44 6.77 14.06 3.89
CA LYS A 44 5.74 15.11 3.75
C LYS A 44 4.36 14.57 3.37
N VAL A 45 4.06 13.33 3.79
CA VAL A 45 2.75 12.67 3.60
C VAL A 45 2.14 12.29 4.94
N ARG A 46 0.82 12.11 4.98
CA ARG A 46 0.14 11.56 6.17
C ARG A 46 0.42 10.07 6.25
N VAL A 47 0.80 9.58 7.42
CA VAL A 47 1.06 8.16 7.65
C VAL A 47 0.05 7.65 8.67
N ILE A 48 -0.61 6.53 8.37
CA ILE A 48 -1.48 5.84 9.33
C ILE A 48 -0.85 4.55 9.81
N GLN A 49 -1.26 4.19 11.02
CA GLN A 49 -0.96 2.92 11.65
C GLN A 49 -2.17 1.99 11.52
N THR A 50 -2.10 1.03 10.60
CA THR A 50 -3.14 0.02 10.40
C THR A 50 -2.53 -1.28 9.89
N LEU A 51 -3.31 -2.35 9.90
CA LEU A 51 -2.97 -3.63 9.31
C LEU A 51 -3.63 -3.77 7.93
N ILE A 52 -3.23 -4.79 7.18
CA ILE A 52 -3.95 -5.25 5.98
C ILE A 52 -4.24 -6.73 6.17
N GLY A 53 -5.50 -7.07 6.40
CA GLY A 53 -5.94 -8.43 6.66
C GLY A 53 -5.29 -9.01 7.92
N GLU A 54 -5.24 -8.22 9.00
CA GLU A 54 -4.57 -8.56 10.28
C GLU A 54 -3.06 -8.81 10.16
N SER A 55 -2.45 -8.46 9.04
CA SER A 55 -1.02 -8.68 8.80
C SER A 55 -0.23 -7.39 8.85
N VAL A 56 0.99 -7.49 9.38
CA VAL A 56 2.00 -6.42 9.36
C VAL A 56 2.71 -6.29 8.01
N LEU A 57 2.49 -7.22 7.07
CA LEU A 57 3.17 -7.29 5.78
C LEU A 57 2.49 -6.40 4.73
N ILE A 58 2.27 -5.13 5.07
CA ILE A 58 1.48 -4.17 4.31
C ILE A 58 2.02 -4.03 2.88
N GLY A 59 3.33 -3.80 2.74
CA GLY A 59 3.95 -3.59 1.44
C GLY A 59 4.08 -4.86 0.59
N ALA A 60 3.92 -6.06 1.17
CA ALA A 60 3.80 -7.29 0.40
C ALA A 60 2.36 -7.56 -0.06
N LEU A 61 1.37 -7.18 0.76
CA LEU A 61 -0.04 -7.49 0.52
C LEU A 61 -0.75 -6.48 -0.38
N ALA A 62 -0.33 -5.22 -0.36
CA ALA A 62 -0.98 -4.15 -1.10
C ALA A 62 -0.03 -3.45 -2.08
N SER A 63 -0.62 -2.88 -3.12
CA SER A 63 0.06 -2.00 -4.07
C SER A 63 -0.82 -0.78 -4.31
N ALA A 64 -0.22 0.40 -4.32
CA ALA A 64 -0.95 1.67 -4.37
C ALA A 64 -0.14 2.76 -5.06
N ASN A 65 -0.86 3.75 -5.56
CA ASN A 65 -0.32 5.01 -6.06
C ASN A 65 -1.17 6.18 -5.53
N SER A 66 -1.06 7.36 -6.13
CA SER A 66 -1.82 8.55 -5.71
C SER A 66 -3.32 8.51 -6.07
N HIS A 67 -3.76 7.53 -6.87
CA HIS A 67 -5.14 7.39 -7.33
C HIS A 67 -5.89 6.29 -6.61
N GLY A 68 -5.21 5.16 -6.31
CA GLY A 68 -5.86 3.99 -5.76
C GLY A 68 -4.94 3.04 -5.01
N ILE A 69 -5.59 2.07 -4.35
CA ILE A 69 -4.95 0.96 -3.64
C ILE A 69 -5.65 -0.36 -3.97
N VAL A 70 -4.85 -1.39 -4.22
CA VAL A 70 -5.31 -2.76 -4.46
C VAL A 70 -5.07 -3.59 -3.20
N LEU A 71 -6.14 -4.21 -2.69
CA LEU A 71 -6.17 -4.93 -1.42
C LEU A 71 -6.68 -6.37 -1.59
N PRO A 72 -6.26 -7.31 -0.74
CA PRO A 72 -6.77 -8.69 -0.75
C PRO A 72 -8.20 -8.80 -0.21
N HIS A 73 -8.91 -9.85 -0.61
CA HIS A 73 -10.29 -10.12 -0.22
C HIS A 73 -10.54 -10.30 1.29
N PHE A 74 -9.49 -10.55 2.07
CA PHE A 74 -9.56 -10.73 3.52
C PHE A 74 -9.21 -9.44 4.29
N VAL A 75 -9.07 -8.30 3.60
CA VAL A 75 -8.94 -6.99 4.26
C VAL A 75 -10.23 -6.66 5.03
N ARG A 76 -10.09 -6.06 6.22
CA ARG A 76 -11.21 -5.73 7.09
C ARG A 76 -11.76 -4.35 6.77
N GLU A 77 -13.05 -4.16 7.02
CA GLU A 77 -13.71 -2.87 6.83
C GLU A 77 -13.03 -1.77 7.68
N GLU A 78 -12.67 -2.06 8.93
CA GLU A 78 -11.96 -1.12 9.81
C GLU A 78 -10.61 -0.65 9.23
N GLU A 79 -9.87 -1.52 8.55
CA GLU A 79 -8.60 -1.20 7.89
C GLU A 79 -8.83 -0.30 6.66
N ILE A 80 -9.89 -0.57 5.88
CA ILE A 80 -10.31 0.29 4.75
C ILE A 80 -10.73 1.68 5.25
N GLN A 81 -11.50 1.74 6.34
CA GLN A 81 -11.93 3.01 6.93
C GLN A 81 -10.74 3.82 7.46
N ALA A 82 -9.75 3.16 8.06
CA ALA A 82 -8.50 3.81 8.46
C ALA A 82 -7.77 4.44 7.27
N ILE A 83 -7.65 3.73 6.13
CA ILE A 83 -7.05 4.26 4.90
C ILE A 83 -7.83 5.48 4.38
N LYS A 84 -9.16 5.36 4.30
CA LYS A 84 -10.02 6.46 3.83
C LYS A 84 -10.02 7.67 4.76
N SER A 85 -9.73 7.51 6.04
CA SER A 85 -9.67 8.61 7.01
C SER A 85 -8.57 9.64 6.67
N ILE A 86 -7.47 9.20 6.04
CA ILE A 86 -6.39 10.10 5.62
C ILE A 86 -6.42 10.42 4.12
N CYS A 87 -7.05 9.59 3.30
CA CYS A 87 -7.18 9.79 1.87
C CYS A 87 -8.60 9.42 1.42
N SER A 88 -9.55 10.33 1.55
CA SER A 88 -10.96 10.06 1.27
C SER A 88 -11.27 9.79 -0.21
N GLU A 89 -10.46 10.33 -1.11
CA GLU A 89 -10.64 10.22 -2.56
C GLU A 89 -9.96 8.98 -3.17
N ILE A 90 -9.28 8.16 -2.36
CA ILE A 90 -8.55 7.01 -2.87
C ILE A 90 -9.51 5.91 -3.34
N ASN A 91 -9.28 5.42 -4.56
CA ASN A 91 -10.00 4.27 -5.08
C ASN A 91 -9.51 2.99 -4.40
N VAL A 92 -10.40 2.32 -3.67
CA VAL A 92 -10.09 1.06 -3.00
C VAL A 92 -10.63 -0.10 -3.81
N ALA A 93 -9.74 -0.96 -4.32
CA ALA A 93 -10.11 -2.19 -5.01
C ALA A 93 -9.79 -3.42 -4.14
N VAL A 94 -10.84 -4.05 -3.63
CA VAL A 94 -10.75 -5.33 -2.92
C VAL A 94 -10.88 -6.46 -3.93
N MET A 95 -9.79 -7.21 -4.11
CA MET A 95 -9.65 -8.19 -5.19
C MET A 95 -9.84 -9.62 -4.67
N ASN A 96 -10.82 -10.33 -5.25
CA ASN A 96 -11.13 -11.72 -4.95
C ASN A 96 -10.40 -12.69 -5.88
N THR A 97 -9.08 -12.80 -5.70
CA THR A 97 -8.21 -13.69 -6.48
C THR A 97 -7.40 -14.63 -5.59
N LYS A 98 -6.87 -15.70 -6.20
CA LYS A 98 -5.95 -16.64 -5.51
C LYS A 98 -4.63 -15.99 -5.13
N THR A 99 -4.13 -15.07 -5.97
CA THR A 99 -2.97 -14.25 -5.67
C THR A 99 -3.41 -13.11 -4.77
N THR A 100 -2.78 -12.96 -3.61
CA THR A 100 -3.18 -11.96 -2.59
C THR A 100 -2.04 -11.02 -2.20
N ALA A 101 -0.80 -11.33 -2.58
CA ALA A 101 0.37 -10.52 -2.32
C ALA A 101 0.59 -9.48 -3.43
N TYR A 102 -0.28 -8.47 -3.51
CA TYR A 102 -0.27 -7.51 -4.61
C TYR A 102 1.00 -6.68 -4.69
N GLY A 103 1.65 -6.37 -3.57
CA GLY A 103 2.93 -5.68 -3.56
C GLY A 103 4.08 -6.48 -4.19
N ASN A 104 3.95 -7.81 -4.27
CA ASN A 104 4.94 -8.67 -4.92
C ASN A 104 4.69 -8.85 -6.42
N VAL A 105 3.48 -8.60 -6.90
CA VAL A 105 3.06 -8.88 -8.29
C VAL A 105 2.63 -7.64 -9.06
N ILE A 106 2.55 -6.48 -8.40
CA ILE A 106 2.22 -5.19 -8.99
C ILE A 106 3.24 -4.15 -8.54
N LEU A 107 3.99 -3.61 -9.50
CA LEU A 107 4.78 -2.40 -9.32
C LEU A 107 4.05 -1.25 -10.00
N THR A 108 3.69 -0.20 -9.27
CA THR A 108 2.91 0.91 -9.81
C THR A 108 3.50 2.27 -9.45
N ASN A 109 3.24 3.26 -10.29
CA ASN A 109 3.38 4.67 -9.99
C ASN A 109 2.12 5.43 -10.48
N ASP A 110 2.17 6.76 -10.54
CA ASP A 110 1.03 7.58 -10.96
C ASP A 110 0.78 7.56 -12.48
N PHE A 111 1.64 6.91 -13.26
CA PHE A 111 1.60 6.92 -14.74
C PHE A 111 1.34 5.53 -15.34
N GLY A 112 1.76 4.46 -14.67
CA GLY A 112 1.68 3.09 -15.18
C GLY A 112 1.85 2.05 -14.08
N ALA A 113 1.44 0.82 -14.36
CA ALA A 113 1.78 -0.33 -13.52
C ALA A 113 2.31 -1.52 -14.33
N LEU A 114 3.29 -2.22 -13.76
CA LEU A 114 3.76 -3.52 -14.23
C LEU A 114 3.12 -4.60 -13.37
N VAL A 115 2.45 -5.54 -14.04
CA VAL A 115 1.64 -6.58 -13.40
C VAL A 115 2.14 -7.95 -13.83
N ASP A 116 2.19 -8.92 -12.91
CA ASP A 116 2.57 -10.30 -13.23
C ASP A 116 1.69 -10.86 -14.37
N PRO A 117 2.29 -11.39 -15.46
CA PRO A 117 1.56 -11.84 -16.65
C PRO A 117 0.60 -13.01 -16.41
N ARG A 118 0.68 -13.67 -15.25
CA ARG A 118 -0.21 -14.76 -14.84
C ARG A 118 -1.54 -14.24 -14.27
N ILE A 119 -1.67 -12.94 -14.03
CA ILE A 119 -2.92 -12.32 -13.61
C ILE A 119 -3.94 -12.36 -14.76
N ARG A 120 -5.19 -12.68 -14.44
CA ARG A 120 -6.26 -12.79 -15.45
C ARG A 120 -6.56 -11.42 -16.03
N LYS A 121 -6.84 -11.34 -17.33
CA LYS A 121 -7.19 -10.08 -18.02
C LYS A 121 -8.37 -9.32 -17.36
N ALA A 122 -9.35 -10.04 -16.83
CA ALA A 122 -10.48 -9.44 -16.12
C ALA A 122 -10.06 -8.75 -14.80
N ASP A 123 -9.09 -9.31 -14.10
CA ASP A 123 -8.55 -8.75 -12.86
C ASP A 123 -7.58 -7.61 -13.15
N LEU A 124 -6.81 -7.71 -14.24
CA LEU A 124 -5.92 -6.66 -14.73
C LEU A 124 -6.68 -5.36 -15.04
N LYS A 125 -7.86 -5.47 -15.67
CA LYS A 125 -8.73 -4.30 -15.91
C LYS A 125 -9.16 -3.63 -14.60
N LYS A 126 -9.53 -4.40 -13.57
CA LYS A 126 -9.89 -3.84 -12.26
C LYS A 126 -8.71 -3.14 -11.59
N ILE A 127 -7.50 -3.70 -11.72
CA ILE A 127 -6.27 -3.09 -11.21
C ILE A 127 -6.01 -1.75 -11.91
N ALA A 128 -6.09 -1.73 -13.25
CA ALA A 128 -5.93 -0.52 -14.05
C ALA A 128 -6.96 0.57 -13.68
N ASP A 129 -8.25 0.19 -13.59
CA ASP A 129 -9.34 1.09 -13.24
C ASP A 129 -9.17 1.65 -11.81
N ALA A 130 -8.70 0.85 -10.87
CA ALA A 130 -8.48 1.27 -9.49
C ALA A 130 -7.28 2.21 -9.35
N LEU A 131 -6.15 1.84 -9.97
CA LEU A 131 -4.92 2.62 -9.92
C LEU A 131 -4.94 3.83 -10.88
N GLY A 132 -5.93 3.93 -11.76
CA GLY A 132 -6.06 5.03 -12.71
C GLY A 132 -4.91 5.12 -13.72
N VAL A 133 -4.29 3.98 -14.06
CA VAL A 133 -3.10 3.92 -14.91
C VAL A 133 -3.20 2.81 -15.96
N GLU A 134 -2.36 2.92 -16.99
CA GLU A 134 -2.19 1.85 -17.99
C GLU A 134 -1.34 0.70 -17.41
N THR A 135 -1.71 -0.53 -17.74
CA THR A 135 -1.13 -1.77 -17.19
C THR A 135 -0.79 -2.77 -18.27
#